data_AF-A0A383BEU2-F1
#
_entry.id   AF-A0A383BEU2-F1
#
_cell.length_a   1.000
_cell.length_b   1.000
_cell.length_c   1.000
_cell.angle_alpha   90.00
_cell.angle_beta   90.00
_cell.angle_gamma   90.00
#
_symmetry.space_group_name_H-M   'P 1'
#
loop_
_entity.id
_entity.type
_entity.pdbx_description
1 polymer ?
#
loop_
_entity_poly.entity_id
_entity_poly.type
_entity_poly.pdbx_seq_one_letter_code
_entity_poly.pdbx_strand_id
1 'polypeptide(L)'
;MRFFKIMKFIFPIVILTFIGILLRIPGMDRPVTSDSASMLLMHFPNSWDDLLLNYTDINQRTLYIFLAKISMTIFGETEFWFRFPAFLAGVFSLPLAYKVGMNITGSRIGAWVGTALLTFSSTHLLHTRVGRGYSLTVFFALAMVFIAYKLLDEKNFKLWLLLFLLAGLGMILIVPSNVHFLVGIGVFYLIAVLRKSDKIIAAWGRFLKL
;
A
#
# COMPACT_ATOMS: atom_id res chain seq x y z
N MET A 1 8.14 -28.01 19.03
CA MET A 1 7.64 -28.38 17.68
C MET A 1 6.78 -27.31 16.97
N ARG A 2 5.86 -26.59 17.66
CA ARG A 2 5.01 -25.54 17.04
C ARG A 2 5.79 -24.31 16.56
N PHE A 3 6.83 -23.93 17.31
CA PHE A 3 7.74 -22.80 17.00
C PHE A 3 8.51 -23.00 15.68
N PHE A 4 9.11 -24.18 15.49
CA PHE A 4 9.80 -24.55 14.24
C PHE A 4 8.88 -24.57 13.01
N LYS A 5 7.60 -24.96 13.18
CA LYS A 5 6.60 -24.86 12.10
C LYS A 5 6.34 -23.39 11.74
N ILE A 6 6.14 -22.50 12.72
CA ILE A 6 5.89 -21.07 12.47
C ILE A 6 7.09 -20.41 11.76
N MET A 7 8.32 -20.70 12.20
CA MET A 7 9.55 -20.17 11.58
C MET A 7 9.69 -20.57 10.11
N LYS A 8 9.40 -21.83 9.75
CA LYS A 8 9.44 -22.28 8.34
C LYS A 8 8.53 -21.48 7.41
N PHE A 9 7.45 -20.87 7.92
CA PHE A 9 6.50 -20.13 7.10
C PHE A 9 6.77 -18.63 7.03
N ILE A 10 7.45 -18.08 8.03
CA ILE A 10 7.89 -16.67 8.04
C ILE A 10 9.16 -16.51 7.20
N PHE A 11 10.02 -17.52 7.19
CA PHE A 11 11.32 -17.48 6.51
C PHE A 11 11.26 -17.09 5.02
N PRO A 12 10.34 -17.62 4.18
CA PRO A 12 10.24 -17.21 2.78
C PRO A 12 9.86 -15.73 2.60
N ILE A 13 9.04 -15.18 3.50
CA ILE A 13 8.63 -13.76 3.43
C ILE A 13 9.80 -12.87 3.80
N VAL A 14 10.56 -13.24 4.84
CA VAL A 14 11.77 -12.52 5.23
C VAL A 14 12.78 -12.52 4.09
N ILE A 15 12.98 -13.67 3.43
CA ILE A 15 13.83 -13.77 2.23
C ILE A 15 13.30 -12.88 1.11
N LEU A 16 12.03 -12.99 0.74
CA LEU A 16 11.46 -12.18 -0.34
C LEU A 16 11.52 -10.68 -0.03
N THR A 17 11.34 -10.29 1.23
CA THR A 17 11.47 -8.90 1.66
C THR A 17 12.92 -8.43 1.55
N PHE A 18 13.88 -9.26 1.98
CA PHE A 18 15.31 -8.96 1.88
C PHE A 18 15.77 -8.86 0.41
N ILE A 19 15.39 -9.80 -0.43
CA ILE A 19 15.60 -9.73 -1.89
C ILE A 19 14.95 -8.46 -2.44
N GLY A 20 13.72 -8.17 -2.02
CA GLY A 20 13.01 -6.97 -2.43
C GLY A 20 13.73 -5.67 -2.08
N ILE A 21 14.37 -5.59 -0.91
CA ILE A 21 15.24 -4.49 -0.50
C ILE A 21 16.42 -4.38 -1.47
N LEU A 22 17.16 -5.47 -1.67
CA LEU A 22 18.34 -5.50 -2.54
C LEU A 22 18.02 -5.10 -3.98
N LEU A 23 16.86 -5.49 -4.51
CA LEU A 23 16.44 -5.13 -5.88
C LEU A 23 16.04 -3.65 -6.03
N ARG A 24 15.64 -2.98 -4.94
CA ARG A 24 15.15 -1.59 -4.97
C ARG A 24 16.26 -0.55 -4.79
N ILE A 25 17.36 -0.91 -4.13
CA ILE A 25 18.49 0.00 -3.89
C ILE A 25 19.15 0.49 -5.20
N PRO A 26 19.47 -0.38 -6.19
CA PRO A 26 20.14 0.06 -7.41
C PRO A 26 19.33 1.13 -8.14
N GLY A 27 19.98 2.26 -8.41
CA GLY A 27 19.39 3.37 -9.14
C GLY A 27 18.64 4.39 -8.29
N MET A 28 18.63 4.27 -6.96
CA MET A 28 18.06 5.29 -6.07
C MET A 28 18.85 6.60 -6.08
N ASP A 29 20.17 6.54 -6.31
CA ASP A 29 21.05 7.72 -6.38
C ASP A 29 21.13 8.34 -7.78
N ARG A 30 20.34 7.84 -8.75
CA ARG A 30 20.37 8.40 -10.10
C ARG A 30 19.74 9.79 -10.11
N PRO A 31 20.23 10.71 -10.97
CA PRO A 31 19.64 12.03 -11.12
C PRO A 31 18.12 11.97 -11.31
N VAL A 32 17.39 12.88 -10.66
CA VAL A 32 15.95 13.03 -10.86
C VAL A 32 15.71 13.66 -12.22
N THR A 33 14.84 13.05 -13.04
CA THR A 33 14.59 13.50 -14.41
C THR A 33 13.10 13.62 -14.71
N SER A 34 12.76 14.28 -15.83
CA SER A 34 11.40 14.34 -16.39
C SER A 34 10.37 14.83 -15.35
N ASP A 35 9.24 14.14 -15.22
CA ASP A 35 8.12 14.56 -14.39
C ASP A 35 8.43 14.62 -12.89
N SER A 36 9.40 13.83 -12.41
CA SER A 36 9.82 13.89 -11.02
C SER A 36 10.62 15.16 -10.73
N ALA A 37 11.40 15.61 -11.72
CA ALA A 37 12.18 16.84 -11.62
C ALA A 37 11.27 18.07 -11.70
N SER A 38 10.28 18.07 -12.61
CA SER A 38 9.29 19.15 -12.69
C SER A 38 8.48 19.27 -11.40
N MET A 39 8.01 18.13 -10.86
CA MET A 39 7.33 18.09 -9.55
C MET A 39 8.19 18.69 -8.44
N LEU A 40 9.49 18.35 -8.40
CA LEU A 40 10.40 18.86 -7.39
C LEU A 40 10.56 20.38 -7.52
N LEU A 41 10.91 20.86 -8.71
CA LEU A 41 11.15 22.28 -8.96
C LEU A 41 9.92 23.15 -8.73
N MET A 42 8.73 22.67 -9.10
CA MET A 42 7.49 23.45 -8.98
C MET A 42 6.93 23.49 -7.56
N HIS A 43 7.07 22.41 -6.78
CA HIS A 43 6.32 22.26 -5.53
C HIS A 43 7.19 22.12 -4.28
N PHE A 44 8.49 21.84 -4.39
CA PHE A 44 9.36 21.82 -3.21
C PHE A 44 9.54 23.20 -2.56
N PRO A 45 9.60 24.32 -3.31
CA PRO A 45 9.70 25.65 -2.68
C PRO A 45 8.44 26.06 -1.91
N ASN A 46 7.27 25.49 -2.24
CA ASN A 46 6.00 25.90 -1.67
C ASN A 46 5.92 25.61 -0.15
N SER A 47 5.17 26.45 0.57
CA SER A 47 4.88 26.23 1.99
C SER A 47 3.98 25.00 2.20
N TRP A 48 3.91 24.52 3.43
CA TRP A 48 3.11 23.34 3.78
C TRP A 48 1.61 23.57 3.59
N ASP A 49 1.14 24.75 3.96
CA ASP A 49 -0.24 25.21 3.79
C ASP A 49 -0.61 25.30 2.32
N ASP A 50 0.25 25.87 1.47
CA ASP A 50 0.01 25.97 0.03
C ASP A 50 -0.14 24.58 -0.61
N LEU A 51 0.75 23.63 -0.27
CA LEU A 51 0.67 22.27 -0.82
C LEU A 51 -0.61 21.51 -0.46
N LEU A 52 -1.21 21.83 0.69
CA LEU A 52 -2.41 21.16 1.21
C LEU A 52 -3.71 21.85 0.79
N LEU A 53 -3.71 23.17 0.73
CA LEU A 53 -4.91 23.97 0.49
C LEU A 53 -5.08 24.39 -0.98
N ASN A 54 -3.98 24.49 -1.73
CA ASN A 54 -3.99 24.97 -3.11
C ASN A 54 -3.55 23.85 -4.06
N TYR A 55 -4.50 23.00 -4.48
CA TYR A 55 -4.26 21.96 -5.48
C TYR A 55 -4.56 22.51 -6.88
N THR A 56 -3.53 23.00 -7.58
CA THR A 56 -3.68 23.66 -8.89
C THR A 56 -3.07 22.87 -10.04
N ASP A 57 -2.21 21.88 -9.76
CA ASP A 57 -1.49 21.10 -10.76
C ASP A 57 -1.73 19.59 -10.63
N ILE A 58 -1.86 18.89 -11.75
CA ILE A 58 -2.10 17.44 -11.80
C ILE A 58 -0.87 16.64 -11.29
N ASN A 59 0.33 17.21 -11.40
CA ASN A 59 1.58 16.69 -10.87
C ASN A 59 1.80 17.00 -9.40
N GLN A 60 0.88 17.72 -8.74
CA GLN A 60 0.96 17.99 -7.31
C GLN A 60 0.71 16.70 -6.51
N ARG A 61 1.75 15.88 -6.37
CA ARG A 61 1.76 14.65 -5.57
C ARG A 61 1.87 14.98 -4.08
N THR A 62 0.94 15.77 -3.55
CA THR A 62 1.03 16.44 -2.22
C THR A 62 1.59 15.54 -1.13
N LEU A 63 1.01 14.35 -0.91
CA LEU A 63 1.49 13.46 0.15
C LEU A 63 2.92 12.97 -0.09
N TYR A 64 3.26 12.66 -1.35
CA TYR A 64 4.61 12.21 -1.67
C TYR A 64 5.63 13.33 -1.45
N ILE A 65 5.34 14.53 -1.93
CA ILE A 65 6.17 15.72 -1.72
C ILE A 65 6.36 15.95 -0.23
N PHE A 66 5.29 15.85 0.56
CA PHE A 66 5.33 16.01 2.00
C PHE A 66 6.32 15.03 2.67
N LEU A 67 6.18 13.75 2.37
CA LEU A 67 7.07 12.71 2.91
C LEU A 67 8.51 12.85 2.42
N ALA A 68 8.71 13.25 1.16
CA ALA A 68 10.01 13.45 0.57
C ALA A 68 10.75 14.65 1.19
N LYS A 69 10.04 15.78 1.40
CA LYS A 69 10.59 16.94 2.13
C LYS A 69 11.06 16.55 3.53
N ILE A 70 10.21 15.87 4.31
CA ILE A 70 10.57 15.39 5.65
C ILE A 70 11.82 14.52 5.60
N SER A 71 11.86 13.57 4.66
CA SER A 71 13.01 12.66 4.48
C SER A 71 14.30 13.44 4.17
N MET A 72 14.26 14.37 3.22
CA MET A 72 15.43 15.16 2.84
C MET A 72 15.88 16.14 3.94
N THR A 73 14.94 16.72 4.69
CA THR A 73 15.26 17.58 5.84
C THR A 73 15.96 16.82 6.97
N ILE A 74 15.54 15.57 7.23
CA ILE A 74 16.11 14.77 8.32
C ILE A 74 17.45 14.13 7.92
N PHE A 75 17.56 13.59 6.70
CA PHE A 75 18.69 12.75 6.30
C PHE A 75 19.64 13.40 5.28
N GLY A 76 19.26 14.54 4.70
CA GLY A 76 20.05 15.30 3.74
C GLY A 76 19.40 15.43 2.36
N GLU A 77 19.79 16.47 1.64
CA GLU A 77 19.26 16.80 0.31
C GLU A 77 19.92 15.98 -0.80
N THR A 78 19.55 14.70 -0.91
CA THR A 78 20.03 13.82 -1.97
C THR A 78 18.88 13.10 -2.69
N GLU A 79 19.19 12.63 -3.89
CA GLU A 79 18.37 11.77 -4.75
C GLU A 79 17.86 10.53 -4.03
N PHE A 80 18.69 9.96 -3.15
CA PHE A 80 18.35 8.81 -2.35
C PHE A 80 17.23 9.14 -1.36
N TRP A 81 17.44 10.18 -0.55
CA TRP A 81 16.49 10.57 0.51
C TRP A 81 15.20 11.14 -0.06
N PHE A 82 15.25 11.74 -1.26
CA PHE A 82 14.05 12.08 -2.04
C PHE A 82 13.19 10.84 -2.34
N ARG A 83 13.80 9.71 -2.71
CA ARG A 83 13.12 8.44 -3.08
C ARG A 83 12.86 7.51 -1.91
N PHE A 84 13.45 7.80 -0.76
CA PHE A 84 13.36 6.97 0.43
C PHE A 84 11.92 6.65 0.88
N PRO A 85 10.95 7.58 0.86
CA PRO A 85 9.56 7.25 1.16
C PRO A 85 8.95 6.22 0.21
N ALA A 86 9.22 6.34 -1.11
CA ALA A 86 8.76 5.36 -2.10
C ALA A 86 9.45 4.00 -1.92
N PHE A 87 10.74 4.00 -1.58
CA PHE A 87 11.48 2.79 -1.26
C PHE A 87 10.87 2.05 -0.06
N LEU A 88 10.64 2.75 1.07
CA LEU A 88 10.03 2.17 2.26
C LEU A 88 8.64 1.60 1.96
N ALA A 89 7.81 2.35 1.23
CA ALA A 89 6.50 1.89 0.82
C ALA A 89 6.59 0.61 -0.03
N GLY A 90 7.52 0.57 -0.97
CA GLY A 90 7.74 -0.59 -1.83
C GLY A 90 8.25 -1.82 -1.08
N VAL A 91 9.03 -1.64 -0.01
CA VAL A 91 9.50 -2.71 0.87
C VAL A 91 8.38 -3.21 1.78
N PHE A 92 7.68 -2.31 2.48
CA PHE A 92 6.58 -2.68 3.38
C PHE A 92 5.36 -3.26 2.66
N SER A 93 5.20 -2.97 1.37
CA SER A 93 4.20 -3.63 0.53
C SER A 93 4.42 -5.14 0.43
N LEU A 94 5.65 -5.65 0.56
CA LEU A 94 5.94 -7.10 0.42
C LEU A 94 5.36 -7.95 1.55
N PRO A 95 5.68 -7.72 2.84
CA PRO A 95 5.06 -8.48 3.93
C PRO A 95 3.54 -8.24 4.02
N LEU A 96 3.07 -7.07 3.59
CA LEU A 96 1.64 -6.78 3.55
C LEU A 96 0.92 -7.54 2.43
N ALA A 97 1.53 -7.65 1.24
CA ALA A 97 1.03 -8.47 0.14
C ALA A 97 0.89 -9.93 0.53
N TYR A 98 1.83 -10.46 1.32
CA TYR A 98 1.70 -11.81 1.87
C TYR A 98 0.47 -11.93 2.77
N LYS A 99 0.27 -11.01 3.73
CA LYS A 99 -0.89 -11.04 4.63
C LYS A 99 -2.21 -10.94 3.87
N VAL A 100 -2.27 -10.04 2.88
CA VAL A 100 -3.44 -9.90 2.00
C VAL A 100 -3.66 -11.17 1.19
N GLY A 101 -2.62 -11.73 0.59
CA GLY A 101 -2.69 -12.98 -0.15
C GLY A 101 -3.16 -14.16 0.70
N MET A 102 -2.74 -14.23 1.97
CA MET A 102 -3.23 -15.20 2.95
C MET A 102 -4.73 -15.04 3.22
N ASN A 103 -5.19 -13.80 3.43
CA ASN A 103 -6.60 -13.51 3.69
C ASN A 103 -7.50 -13.83 2.48
N ILE A 104 -7.02 -13.56 1.26
CA ILE A 104 -7.78 -13.77 0.02
C ILE A 104 -7.82 -15.25 -0.36
N THR A 105 -6.67 -15.92 -0.37
CA THR A 105 -6.54 -17.27 -0.95
C THR A 105 -6.70 -18.39 0.09
N GLY A 106 -6.55 -18.08 1.38
CA GLY A 106 -6.42 -19.10 2.43
C GLY A 106 -5.18 -19.99 2.28
N SER A 107 -4.31 -19.72 1.30
CA SER A 107 -3.19 -20.58 0.90
C SER A 107 -1.86 -19.87 1.06
N ARG A 108 -0.93 -20.52 1.77
CA ARG A 108 0.44 -20.03 1.94
C ARG A 108 1.18 -19.95 0.63
N ILE A 109 0.99 -20.96 -0.24
CA ILE A 109 1.62 -20.98 -1.56
C ILE A 109 1.09 -19.83 -2.40
N GLY A 110 -0.24 -19.61 -2.41
CA GLY A 110 -0.85 -18.47 -3.11
C GLY A 110 -0.31 -17.12 -2.62
N ALA A 111 -0.19 -16.95 -1.30
CA ALA A 111 0.38 -15.75 -0.70
C ALA A 111 1.87 -15.54 -1.06
N TRP A 112 2.69 -16.61 -1.06
CA TRP A 112 4.09 -16.53 -1.47
C TRP A 112 4.23 -16.19 -2.95
N VAL A 113 3.45 -16.84 -3.82
CA VAL A 113 3.45 -16.55 -5.26
C VAL A 113 3.06 -15.10 -5.50
N GLY A 114 1.97 -14.61 -4.90
CA GLY A 114 1.57 -13.20 -5.02
C GLY A 114 2.64 -12.23 -4.52
N THR A 115 3.30 -12.55 -3.41
CA THR A 115 4.40 -11.73 -2.86
C THR A 115 5.64 -11.77 -3.77
N ALA A 116 5.97 -12.93 -4.34
CA ALA A 116 7.09 -13.08 -5.27
C ALA A 116 6.84 -12.27 -6.55
N LEU A 117 5.63 -12.35 -7.11
CA LEU A 117 5.24 -11.53 -8.26
C LEU A 117 5.43 -10.03 -7.99
N LEU A 118 5.04 -9.55 -6.81
CA LEU A 118 5.25 -8.15 -6.41
C LEU A 118 6.73 -7.82 -6.14
N THR A 119 7.50 -8.77 -5.63
CA THR A 119 8.93 -8.62 -5.33
C THR A 119 9.73 -8.39 -6.61
N PHE A 120 9.44 -9.17 -7.66
CA PHE A 120 10.14 -9.17 -8.95
C PHE A 120 9.45 -8.33 -10.04
N SER A 121 8.31 -7.67 -9.72
CA SER A 121 7.62 -6.81 -10.66
C SER A 121 8.50 -5.64 -11.10
N SER A 122 8.87 -5.62 -12.38
CA SER A 122 9.66 -4.54 -13.00
C SER A 122 8.99 -3.18 -12.83
N THR A 123 7.67 -3.12 -13.04
CA THR A 123 6.86 -1.92 -12.87
C THR A 123 6.91 -1.40 -11.43
N HIS A 124 6.76 -2.27 -10.44
CA HIS A 124 6.79 -1.84 -9.04
C HIS A 124 8.20 -1.36 -8.61
N LEU A 125 9.26 -2.02 -9.08
CA LEU A 125 10.65 -1.58 -8.87
C LEU A 125 10.93 -0.24 -9.56
N LEU A 126 10.37 0.01 -10.74
CA LEU A 126 10.49 1.29 -11.41
C LEU A 126 9.79 2.39 -10.60
N HIS A 127 8.59 2.12 -10.10
CA HIS A 127 7.82 3.08 -9.32
C HIS A 127 8.50 3.50 -8.00
N THR A 128 9.30 2.62 -7.38
CA THR A 128 10.11 3.02 -6.21
C THR A 128 11.21 4.00 -6.59
N ARG A 129 11.74 3.88 -7.82
CA ARG A 129 12.83 4.74 -8.33
C ARG A 129 12.34 6.04 -8.96
N VAL A 130 11.12 6.08 -9.47
CA VAL A 130 10.55 7.31 -10.06
C VAL A 130 10.33 8.36 -8.97
N GLY A 131 9.95 7.96 -7.75
CA GLY A 131 9.74 8.90 -6.66
C GLY A 131 8.58 9.86 -6.91
N ARG A 132 7.41 9.33 -7.27
CA ARG A 132 6.16 10.11 -7.48
C ARG A 132 4.98 9.57 -6.67
N GLY A 133 5.25 8.73 -5.68
CA GLY A 133 4.22 8.17 -4.79
C GLY A 133 3.50 6.91 -5.29
N TYR A 134 3.76 6.39 -6.49
CA TYR A 134 3.09 5.18 -6.98
C TYR A 134 3.31 3.94 -6.09
N SER A 135 4.50 3.78 -5.49
CA SER A 135 4.74 2.70 -4.52
C SER A 135 3.97 2.90 -3.21
N LEU A 136 3.67 4.15 -2.81
CA LEU A 136 2.75 4.43 -1.70
C LEU A 136 1.32 4.04 -2.07
N THR A 137 0.89 4.29 -3.31
CA THR A 137 -0.42 3.81 -3.80
C THR A 137 -0.54 2.30 -3.63
N VAL A 138 0.47 1.52 -4.05
CA VAL A 138 0.46 0.05 -3.88
C VAL A 138 0.38 -0.33 -2.40
N PHE A 139 1.20 0.31 -1.56
CA PHE A 139 1.20 0.06 -0.12
C PHE A 139 -0.18 0.33 0.51
N PHE A 140 -0.77 1.50 0.25
CA PHE A 140 -2.08 1.86 0.79
C PHE A 140 -3.21 1.01 0.22
N ALA A 141 -3.13 0.56 -1.04
CA ALA A 141 -4.12 -0.34 -1.61
C ALA A 141 -4.14 -1.67 -0.83
N LEU A 142 -2.95 -2.24 -0.59
CA LEU A 142 -2.81 -3.45 0.20
C LEU A 142 -3.27 -3.23 1.66
N ALA A 143 -2.98 -2.07 2.25
CA ALA A 143 -3.40 -1.73 3.60
C ALA A 143 -4.93 -1.63 3.72
N MET A 144 -5.59 -0.98 2.76
CA MET A 144 -7.06 -0.90 2.70
C MET A 144 -7.69 -2.28 2.56
N VAL A 145 -7.16 -3.13 1.69
CA VAL A 145 -7.65 -4.52 1.56
C VAL A 145 -7.47 -5.27 2.88
N PHE A 146 -6.30 -5.17 3.50
CA PHE A 146 -6.03 -5.81 4.79
C PHE A 146 -7.01 -5.36 5.89
N ILE A 147 -7.28 -4.05 5.98
CA ILE A 147 -8.22 -3.49 6.97
C ILE A 147 -9.66 -3.91 6.65
N ALA A 148 -10.07 -3.91 5.38
CA ALA A 148 -11.40 -4.37 4.99
C ALA A 148 -11.65 -5.81 5.41
N TYR A 149 -10.66 -6.69 5.25
CA TYR A 149 -10.75 -8.07 5.76
C TYR A 149 -10.92 -8.11 7.29
N LYS A 150 -10.17 -7.30 8.04
CA LYS A 150 -10.37 -7.23 9.51
C LYS A 150 -11.77 -6.73 9.89
N LEU A 151 -12.31 -5.76 9.14
CA LEU A 151 -13.65 -5.22 9.38
C LEU A 151 -14.77 -6.26 9.12
N LEU A 152 -14.53 -7.27 8.30
CA LEU A 152 -15.47 -8.38 8.08
C LEU A 152 -15.60 -9.29 9.31
N ASP A 153 -14.56 -9.37 10.13
CA ASP A 153 -14.53 -10.18 11.34
C ASP A 153 -14.97 -9.37 12.56
N GLU A 154 -14.51 -8.12 12.68
CA GLU A 154 -14.79 -7.25 13.80
C GLU A 154 -15.27 -5.87 13.35
N LYS A 155 -16.49 -5.49 13.76
CA LYS A 155 -16.98 -4.12 13.55
C LYS A 155 -16.27 -3.18 14.52
N ASN A 156 -15.21 -2.54 14.05
CA ASN A 156 -14.40 -1.61 14.85
C ASN A 156 -14.37 -0.23 14.21
N PHE A 157 -14.92 0.78 14.90
CA PHE A 157 -14.95 2.16 14.42
C PHE A 157 -13.55 2.73 14.12
N LYS A 158 -12.53 2.35 14.91
CA LYS A 158 -11.15 2.81 14.66
C LYS A 158 -10.60 2.28 13.34
N LEU A 159 -10.98 1.06 12.94
CA LEU A 159 -10.58 0.50 11.65
C LEU A 159 -11.31 1.18 10.49
N TRP A 160 -12.57 1.58 10.67
CA TRP A 160 -13.29 2.41 9.71
C TRP A 160 -12.65 3.78 9.53
N LEU A 161 -12.31 4.45 10.64
CA LEU A 161 -11.60 5.73 10.61
C LEU A 161 -10.25 5.60 9.90
N LEU A 162 -9.47 4.56 10.24
CA LEU A 162 -8.19 4.31 9.59
C LEU A 162 -8.34 4.06 8.09
N LEU A 163 -9.35 3.28 7.67
CA LEU A 163 -9.63 3.04 6.26
C LEU A 163 -9.98 4.35 5.54
N PHE A 164 -10.82 5.20 6.14
CA PHE A 164 -11.17 6.50 5.58
C PHE A 164 -9.96 7.43 5.47
N LEU A 165 -9.09 7.48 6.50
CA LEU A 165 -7.87 8.29 6.47
C LEU A 165 -6.88 7.81 5.41
N LEU A 166 -6.63 6.50 5.30
CA LEU A 166 -5.74 5.94 4.27
C LEU A 166 -6.25 6.19 2.86
N ALA A 167 -7.56 6.17 2.68
CA ALA A 167 -8.17 6.44 1.40
C ALA A 167 -8.20 7.93 1.04
N GLY A 168 -8.55 8.80 1.99
CA GLY A 168 -8.57 10.25 1.79
C GLY A 168 -7.15 10.82 1.76
N LEU A 169 -6.50 10.84 2.93
CA LEU A 169 -5.17 11.43 3.09
C LEU A 169 -4.08 10.65 2.36
N GLY A 170 -4.18 9.31 2.33
CA GLY A 170 -3.18 8.47 1.67
C GLY A 170 -3.31 8.52 0.15
N MET A 171 -4.45 8.10 -0.38
CA MET A 171 -4.59 7.80 -1.80
C MET A 171 -4.86 9.03 -2.68
N ILE A 172 -5.83 9.87 -2.30
CA ILE A 172 -6.25 11.03 -3.11
C ILE A 172 -5.11 12.06 -3.18
N LEU A 173 -4.40 12.30 -2.08
CA LEU A 173 -3.27 13.25 -2.03
C LEU A 173 -2.01 12.75 -2.76
N ILE A 174 -1.97 11.49 -3.22
CA ILE A 174 -0.93 11.00 -4.14
C ILE A 174 -1.40 11.18 -5.59
N VAL A 175 -2.60 10.66 -5.90
CA VAL A 175 -3.24 10.84 -7.21
C VAL A 175 -4.74 10.97 -6.98
N PRO A 176 -5.40 12.05 -7.43
CA PRO A 176 -6.85 12.18 -7.27
C PRO A 176 -7.64 11.01 -7.88
N SER A 177 -7.16 10.44 -8.99
CA SER A 177 -7.78 9.27 -9.63
C SER A 177 -7.71 7.99 -8.78
N ASN A 178 -6.92 7.94 -7.71
CA ASN A 178 -6.94 6.80 -6.79
C ASN A 178 -8.28 6.68 -6.02
N VAL A 179 -9.19 7.66 -6.14
CA VAL A 179 -10.56 7.56 -5.61
C VAL A 179 -11.29 6.28 -6.05
N HIS A 180 -10.92 5.70 -7.20
CA HIS A 180 -11.49 4.42 -7.64
C HIS A 180 -11.21 3.25 -6.68
N PHE A 181 -10.12 3.29 -5.91
CA PHE A 181 -9.85 2.27 -4.90
C PHE A 181 -10.88 2.30 -3.75
N LEU A 182 -11.40 3.47 -3.39
CA LEU A 182 -12.49 3.60 -2.40
C LEU A 182 -13.77 2.91 -2.88
N VAL A 183 -14.12 3.17 -4.13
CA VAL A 183 -15.29 2.52 -4.76
C VAL A 183 -15.08 1.01 -4.79
N GLY A 184 -13.92 0.55 -5.24
CA GLY A 184 -13.58 -0.87 -5.30
C GLY A 184 -13.65 -1.56 -3.94
N ILE A 185 -13.08 -0.96 -2.88
CA ILE A 185 -13.09 -1.55 -1.55
C ILE A 185 -14.48 -1.52 -0.91
N GLY A 186 -15.27 -0.48 -1.17
CA GLY A 186 -16.66 -0.39 -0.73
C GLY A 186 -17.53 -1.46 -1.36
N VAL A 187 -17.45 -1.63 -2.69
CA VAL A 187 -18.15 -2.69 -3.42
C VAL A 187 -17.73 -4.08 -2.91
N PHE A 188 -16.43 -4.31 -2.77
CA PHE A 188 -15.92 -5.58 -2.21
C PHE A 188 -16.49 -5.87 -0.82
N TYR A 189 -16.46 -4.89 0.08
CA TYR A 189 -16.94 -5.05 1.45
C TYR A 189 -18.44 -5.36 1.48
N LEU A 190 -19.25 -4.65 0.69
CA LEU A 190 -20.69 -4.91 0.57
C LEU A 190 -20.97 -6.34 0.08
N ILE A 191 -20.32 -6.77 -1.00
CA ILE A 191 -20.47 -8.14 -1.53
C ILE A 191 -20.08 -9.18 -0.48
N ALA A 192 -18.97 -8.96 0.23
CA ALA A 192 -18.48 -9.88 1.24
C ALA A 192 -19.45 -10.02 2.43
N VAL A 193 -20.05 -8.91 2.88
CA VAL A 193 -21.07 -8.91 3.94
C VAL A 193 -22.33 -9.66 3.49
N LEU A 194 -22.84 -9.38 2.27
CA LEU A 194 -24.03 -10.05 1.72
C LEU A 194 -23.83 -11.57 1.61
N ARG A 195 -22.68 -12.01 1.12
CA ARG A 195 -22.36 -13.45 1.05
C ARG A 195 -22.26 -14.11 2.41
N LYS A 196 -21.79 -13.38 3.43
CA LYS A 196 -21.72 -13.90 4.81
C LYS A 196 -23.12 -14.03 5.40
N SER A 197 -24.03 -13.09 5.16
CA SER A 197 -25.43 -13.21 5.59
C SER A 197 -26.15 -14.39 4.91
N ASP A 198 -25.95 -14.60 3.61
CA ASP A 198 -26.60 -15.70 2.89
C ASP A 198 -26.17 -17.07 3.45
N LYS A 199 -24.88 -17.24 3.74
CA LYS A 199 -24.35 -18.47 4.37
C LYS A 199 -24.95 -18.71 5.75
N ILE A 200 -25.15 -17.65 6.54
CA ILE A 200 -25.76 -17.74 7.86
C ILE A 200 -27.24 -18.15 7.71
N ILE A 201 -28.02 -17.45 6.89
CA ILE A 201 -29.44 -17.76 6.65
C ILE A 201 -29.63 -19.20 6.17
N ALA A 202 -28.80 -19.66 5.22
CA ALA A 202 -28.83 -21.03 4.74
C ALA A 202 -28.48 -22.07 5.81
N ALA A 203 -27.61 -21.74 6.76
CA ALA A 203 -27.30 -22.62 7.90
C ALA A 203 -28.49 -22.76 8.85
N TRP A 204 -29.16 -21.65 9.19
CA TRP A 204 -30.36 -21.66 10.03
C TRP A 204 -31.54 -22.39 9.38
N GLY A 205 -31.76 -22.21 8.07
CA GLY A 205 -32.82 -22.91 7.33
C GLY A 205 -32.62 -24.44 7.26
N ARG A 206 -31.38 -24.93 7.36
CA ARG A 206 -31.09 -26.37 7.50
C ARG A 206 -31.34 -26.87 8.92
N PHE A 207 -31.04 -26.06 9.93
CA PHE A 207 -31.25 -26.40 11.34
C PHE A 207 -32.74 -26.49 11.69
N LEU A 208 -33.58 -25.62 11.13
CA LEU A 208 -35.04 -25.60 11.36
C LEU A 208 -35.83 -26.68 10.58
N LYS A 209 -35.16 -27.44 9.70
CA LYS A 209 -35.76 -28.56 8.94
C LYS A 209 -35.45 -29.93 9.56
N LEU A 210 -34.90 -29.96 10.77
CA LEU A 210 -34.73 -31.13 11.65
C LEU A 210 -35.80 -31.08 12.75
#